data_AF-A0A495VG76-F1
#
_entry.id   AF-A0A495VG76-F1
#
_cell.length_a   1.000
_cell.length_b   1.000
_cell.length_c   1.000
_cell.angle_alpha   90.00
_cell.angle_beta   90.00
_cell.angle_gamma   90.00
#
_symmetry.space_group_name_H-M   'P 1'
#
loop_
_entity.id
_entity.type
_entity.pdbx_description
1 polymer ?
#
loop_
_entity_poly.entity_id
_entity_poly.type
_entity_poly.pdbx_seq_one_letter_code
_entity_poly.pdbx_strand_id
1 'polypeptide(L)'
;MSALAAELDGIHLGDQRLNRRARRLLAKLGDKPTVSIPAACGGWGETRAAYRLFDHPQVSAERVLAPHIACTETRLRAHPRVLCIQDTTELDYTTKKGIADLGPLNYESRWGLYLHPTLAVTPERVPLGLLDLYSWAREPGSLGQEKDAQRALEDKESVRWVDGFARVNELAERLTETRLTYIADREGDLYDLFVEAPCPEHGADWLVRVQHRERLLADGRKLRAVLDAAPVLTEITFERPPAKGRRARTVHQQIKVVRVTLKAPARPDRTLPDVTVTALLAIELHPPADEDPLDWMLLTNLPVETPEQAIEKLSWYLCRWQIEIDQTWCLHKSLRQGRRRDRRSRRGHAAPSGGGRCAGHAGARSRRRRRESTIGGDRPARPGGPAARLCVAS
;
A
#
# COMPACT_ATOMS: atom_id res chain seq x y z
N MET A 1 -24.53 18.84 3.86
CA MET A 1 -23.23 18.38 4.38
C MET A 1 -22.37 17.91 3.21
N SER A 2 -21.04 18.06 3.26
CA SER A 2 -20.18 17.49 2.20
C SER A 2 -20.13 15.97 2.33
N ALA A 3 -19.81 15.26 1.24
CA ALA A 3 -19.70 13.79 1.25
C ALA A 3 -18.69 13.31 2.31
N LEU A 4 -17.56 14.00 2.47
CA LEU A 4 -16.57 13.66 3.50
C LEU A 4 -17.06 13.94 4.92
N ALA A 5 -17.93 14.93 5.13
CA ALA A 5 -18.48 15.16 6.47
C ALA A 5 -19.40 14.00 6.89
N ALA A 6 -20.19 13.46 5.96
CA ALA A 6 -21.03 12.29 6.20
C ALA A 6 -20.19 11.02 6.50
N GLU A 7 -19.05 10.83 5.84
CA GLU A 7 -18.08 9.74 6.12
C GLU A 7 -17.48 9.78 7.53
N LEU A 8 -17.65 10.90 8.25
CA LEU A 8 -17.12 11.11 9.60
C LEU A 8 -18.24 11.18 10.64
N ASP A 9 -19.48 10.97 10.22
CA ASP A 9 -20.60 10.85 11.13
C ASP A 9 -20.37 9.64 12.04
N GLY A 10 -20.68 9.81 13.34
CA GLY A 10 -20.37 8.77 14.33
C GLY A 10 -18.93 8.75 14.86
N ILE A 11 -18.01 9.61 14.41
CA ILE A 11 -16.64 9.65 14.98
C ILE A 11 -16.68 9.72 16.53
N HIS A 12 -15.90 8.86 17.18
CA HIS A 12 -15.87 8.72 18.64
C HIS A 12 -14.44 8.70 19.18
N LEU A 13 -13.97 9.86 19.62
CA LEU A 13 -12.64 10.11 20.17
C LEU A 13 -12.65 10.24 21.70
N GLY A 14 -13.76 9.88 22.36
CA GLY A 14 -13.93 9.95 23.82
C GLY A 14 -14.32 11.32 24.39
N ASP A 15 -14.33 12.38 23.58
CA ASP A 15 -14.79 13.73 23.98
C ASP A 15 -15.58 14.39 22.84
N GLN A 16 -16.76 14.94 23.14
CA GLN A 16 -17.64 15.56 22.15
C GLN A 16 -17.00 16.77 21.45
N ARG A 17 -16.14 17.53 22.13
CA ARG A 17 -15.37 18.65 21.58
C ARG A 17 -14.32 18.14 20.61
N LEU A 18 -13.64 17.03 20.94
CA LEU A 18 -12.70 16.37 20.01
C LEU A 18 -13.41 15.86 18.76
N ASN A 19 -14.57 15.21 18.91
CA ASN A 19 -15.37 14.73 17.78
C ASN A 19 -15.75 15.89 16.84
N ARG A 20 -16.30 16.97 17.41
CA ARG A 20 -16.69 18.18 16.65
C ARG A 20 -15.48 18.80 15.95
N ARG A 21 -14.33 18.85 16.63
CA ARG A 21 -13.08 19.39 16.09
C ARG A 21 -12.57 18.55 14.93
N ALA A 22 -12.54 17.22 15.08
CA ALA A 22 -12.08 16.29 14.07
C ALA A 22 -12.93 16.35 12.81
N ARG A 23 -14.27 16.27 12.94
CA ARG A 23 -15.20 16.42 11.80
C ARG A 23 -14.96 17.72 11.03
N ARG A 24 -14.89 18.85 11.75
CA ARG A 24 -14.66 20.17 11.14
C ARG A 24 -13.31 20.25 10.43
N LEU A 25 -12.24 19.75 11.06
CA LEU A 25 -10.90 19.79 10.47
C LEU A 25 -10.81 18.91 9.23
N LEU A 26 -11.25 17.65 9.32
CA LEU A 26 -11.15 16.69 8.23
C LEU A 26 -12.01 17.11 7.04
N ALA A 27 -13.24 17.61 7.26
CA ALA A 27 -14.04 18.21 6.19
C ALA A 27 -13.28 19.34 5.46
N LYS A 28 -12.65 20.24 6.22
CA LYS A 28 -11.88 21.36 5.66
C LYS A 28 -10.62 20.92 4.90
N LEU A 29 -9.95 19.87 5.38
CA LEU A 29 -8.82 19.25 4.69
C LEU A 29 -9.28 18.54 3.41
N GLY A 30 -10.46 17.91 3.43
CA GLY A 30 -11.11 17.29 2.29
C GLY A 30 -11.45 18.25 1.16
N ASP A 31 -11.93 19.45 1.50
CA ASP A 31 -12.21 20.50 0.51
C ASP A 31 -10.93 21.03 -0.16
N LYS A 32 -9.77 20.87 0.51
CA LYS A 32 -8.47 21.40 0.05
C LYS A 32 -7.36 20.36 0.22
N PRO A 33 -7.45 19.19 -0.42
CA PRO A 33 -6.60 18.03 -0.10
C PRO A 33 -5.14 18.23 -0.52
N THR A 34 -4.86 19.23 -1.37
CA THR A 34 -3.54 19.49 -1.94
C THR A 34 -2.77 20.63 -1.25
N VAL A 35 -3.40 21.36 -0.32
CA VAL A 35 -2.75 22.48 0.38
C VAL A 35 -2.24 22.04 1.74
N SER A 36 -1.31 22.81 2.32
CA SER A 36 -0.81 22.52 3.66
C SER A 36 -1.87 22.81 4.73
N ILE A 37 -1.78 22.15 5.89
CA ILE A 37 -2.70 22.37 7.03
C ILE A 37 -2.90 23.87 7.34
N PRO A 38 -1.84 24.72 7.43
CA PRO A 38 -2.04 26.15 7.68
C PRO A 38 -2.82 26.88 6.58
N ALA A 39 -2.59 26.50 5.31
CA ALA A 39 -3.28 27.09 4.16
C ALA A 39 -4.75 26.63 4.09
N ALA A 40 -5.04 25.38 4.45
CA ALA A 40 -6.40 24.88 4.55
C ALA A 40 -7.14 25.56 5.72
N CYS A 41 -6.49 25.70 6.87
CA CYS A 41 -7.10 26.20 8.10
C CYS A 41 -7.42 27.70 8.09
N GLY A 42 -6.77 28.52 7.26
CA GLY A 42 -7.16 29.93 7.05
C GLY A 42 -6.95 30.85 8.25
N GLY A 43 -6.10 30.47 9.22
CA GLY A 43 -5.79 31.28 10.39
C GLY A 43 -4.90 30.56 11.41
N TRP A 44 -4.19 31.31 12.25
CA TRP A 44 -3.23 30.74 13.20
C TRP A 44 -3.91 29.94 14.33
N GLY A 45 -5.02 30.44 14.88
CA GLY A 45 -5.78 29.73 15.92
C GLY A 45 -6.28 28.37 15.44
N GLU A 46 -6.86 28.32 14.24
CA GLU A 46 -7.32 27.08 13.62
C GLU A 46 -6.17 26.13 13.27
N THR A 47 -5.03 26.67 12.85
CA THR A 47 -3.83 25.86 12.57
C THR A 47 -3.29 25.21 13.87
N ARG A 48 -3.19 25.98 14.96
CA ARG A 48 -2.71 25.47 16.25
C ARG A 48 -3.65 24.40 16.79
N ALA A 49 -4.95 24.61 16.68
CA ALA A 49 -5.94 23.63 17.13
C ALA A 49 -6.00 22.39 16.22
N ALA A 50 -5.56 22.46 14.96
CA ALA A 50 -5.37 21.28 14.11
C ALA A 50 -4.19 20.44 14.59
N TYR A 51 -3.02 21.07 14.84
CA TYR A 51 -1.87 20.33 15.36
C TYR A 51 -2.13 19.74 16.75
N ARG A 52 -2.80 20.47 17.65
CA ARG A 52 -3.22 19.93 18.95
C ARG A 52 -4.16 18.73 18.85
N LEU A 53 -4.96 18.64 17.78
CA LEU A 53 -5.81 17.47 17.55
C LEU A 53 -4.97 16.26 17.14
N PHE A 54 -4.03 16.44 16.20
CA PHE A 54 -3.15 15.35 15.74
C PHE A 54 -2.18 14.87 16.82
N ASP A 55 -1.81 15.74 17.77
CA ASP A 55 -0.95 15.44 18.91
C ASP A 55 -1.73 14.88 20.12
N HIS A 56 -3.05 14.75 20.00
CA HIS A 56 -3.88 14.34 21.13
C HIS A 56 -3.85 12.82 21.30
N PRO A 57 -3.58 12.28 22.51
CA PRO A 57 -3.37 10.84 22.72
C PRO A 57 -4.61 9.98 22.43
N GLN A 58 -5.82 10.56 22.50
CA GLN A 58 -7.06 9.85 22.16
C GLN A 58 -7.35 9.79 20.65
N VAL A 59 -6.57 10.49 19.82
CA VAL A 59 -6.75 10.59 18.37
C VAL A 59 -5.76 9.65 17.68
N SER A 60 -6.20 8.42 17.42
CA SER A 60 -5.45 7.43 16.62
C SER A 60 -5.97 7.35 15.19
N ALA A 61 -5.15 6.83 14.27
CA ALA A 61 -5.55 6.59 12.88
C ALA A 61 -6.79 5.68 12.81
N GLU A 62 -6.80 4.61 13.60
CA GLU A 62 -7.93 3.68 13.74
C GLU A 62 -9.23 4.39 14.11
N ARG A 63 -9.24 5.19 15.18
CA ARG A 63 -10.46 5.90 15.64
C ARG A 63 -10.93 6.96 14.65
N VAL A 64 -10.00 7.56 13.91
CA VAL A 64 -10.33 8.53 12.86
C VAL A 64 -10.93 7.84 11.64
N LEU A 65 -10.48 6.64 11.29
CA LEU A 65 -10.96 5.86 10.15
C LEU A 65 -12.21 5.03 10.45
N ALA A 66 -12.47 4.68 11.71
CA ALA A 66 -13.62 3.89 12.13
C ALA A 66 -14.98 4.31 11.50
N PRO A 67 -15.40 5.59 11.50
CA PRO A 67 -16.66 5.97 10.86
C PRO A 67 -16.65 5.74 9.33
N HIS A 68 -15.51 5.97 8.67
CA HIS A 68 -15.37 5.68 7.24
C HIS A 68 -15.48 4.18 6.95
N ILE A 69 -14.85 3.34 7.76
CA ILE A 69 -14.94 1.88 7.64
C ILE A 69 -16.40 1.43 7.81
N ALA A 70 -17.14 1.97 8.78
CA ALA A 70 -18.56 1.67 8.96
C ALA A 70 -19.43 2.10 7.76
N CYS A 71 -19.14 3.25 7.15
CA CYS A 71 -19.78 3.68 5.91
C CYS A 71 -19.45 2.73 4.75
N THR A 72 -18.20 2.27 4.64
CA THR A 72 -17.77 1.29 3.65
C THR A 72 -18.48 -0.05 3.84
N GLU A 73 -18.54 -0.59 5.05
CA GLU A 73 -19.30 -1.81 5.38
C GLU A 73 -20.78 -1.69 4.97
N THR A 74 -21.39 -0.51 5.19
CA THR A 74 -22.77 -0.25 4.76
C THR A 74 -22.90 -0.30 3.24
N ARG A 75 -21.94 0.27 2.49
CA ARG A 75 -21.93 0.22 1.03
C ARG A 75 -21.78 -1.20 0.50
N LEU A 76 -20.99 -2.06 1.15
CA LEU A 76 -20.75 -3.43 0.70
C LEU A 76 -22.06 -4.21 0.54
N ARG A 77 -23.01 -4.01 1.47
CA ARG A 77 -24.31 -4.72 1.51
C ARG A 77 -25.18 -4.52 0.25
N ALA A 78 -24.92 -3.48 -0.54
CA ALA A 78 -25.62 -3.22 -1.79
C ALA A 78 -25.09 -4.06 -2.96
N HIS A 79 -24.04 -4.85 -2.76
CA HIS A 79 -23.37 -5.61 -3.81
C HIS A 79 -23.37 -7.11 -3.48
N PRO A 80 -23.62 -7.98 -4.48
CA PRO A 80 -23.56 -9.43 -4.28
C PRO A 80 -22.11 -9.91 -4.11
N ARG A 81 -21.14 -9.20 -4.68
CA ARG A 81 -19.71 -9.50 -4.57
C ARG A 81 -18.88 -8.23 -4.45
N VAL A 82 -17.88 -8.29 -3.57
CA VAL A 82 -16.89 -7.22 -3.36
C VAL A 82 -15.49 -7.82 -3.37
N LEU A 83 -14.59 -7.16 -4.07
CA LEU A 83 -13.17 -7.48 -4.12
C LEU A 83 -12.44 -6.69 -3.04
N CYS A 84 -11.79 -7.38 -2.12
CA CYS A 84 -11.00 -6.82 -1.03
C CYS A 84 -9.52 -6.89 -1.42
N ILE A 85 -9.03 -5.82 -2.05
CA ILE A 85 -7.68 -5.76 -2.59
C ILE A 85 -6.73 -5.31 -1.48
N GLN A 86 -5.64 -6.05 -1.28
CA GLN A 86 -4.57 -5.69 -0.36
C GLN A 86 -3.25 -5.45 -1.10
N ASP A 87 -2.51 -4.43 -0.68
CA ASP A 87 -1.19 -4.10 -1.22
C ASP A 87 -0.42 -3.24 -0.22
N THR A 88 0.91 -3.32 -0.26
CA THR A 88 1.80 -2.56 0.63
C THR A 88 2.38 -1.34 -0.09
N THR A 89 2.40 -0.19 0.58
CA THR A 89 2.99 1.04 0.03
C THR A 89 3.88 1.76 1.03
N GLU A 90 4.83 2.54 0.52
CA GLU A 90 5.85 3.24 1.31
C GLU A 90 5.57 4.74 1.39
N LEU A 91 5.49 5.30 2.60
CA LEU A 91 5.54 6.74 2.80
C LEU A 91 6.98 7.19 3.04
N ASP A 92 7.60 7.77 1.99
CA ASP A 92 8.98 8.25 2.07
C ASP A 92 9.09 9.64 2.72
N TYR A 93 9.71 9.68 3.89
CA TYR A 93 9.99 10.87 4.67
C TYR A 93 11.48 11.17 4.81
N THR A 94 12.34 10.61 3.97
CA THR A 94 13.81 10.73 4.05
C THR A 94 14.29 12.18 4.18
N THR A 95 13.58 13.13 3.55
CA THR A 95 13.93 14.56 3.60
C THR A 95 13.43 15.30 4.86
N LYS A 96 12.70 14.61 5.75
CA LYS A 96 12.05 15.17 6.95
C LYS A 96 12.79 14.73 8.20
N LYS A 97 13.78 15.53 8.59
CA LYS A 97 14.55 15.32 9.82
C LYS A 97 13.68 15.57 11.06
N GLY A 98 13.86 14.75 12.09
CA GLY A 98 13.26 14.94 13.42
C GLY A 98 11.79 14.49 13.53
N ILE A 99 11.30 13.65 12.62
CA ILE A 99 10.07 12.88 12.84
C ILE A 99 10.47 11.64 13.65
N ALA A 100 9.87 11.46 14.82
CA ALA A 100 10.06 10.28 15.65
C ALA A 100 9.43 9.04 14.99
N ASP A 101 9.88 7.86 15.40
CA ASP A 101 9.24 6.57 15.07
C ASP A 101 9.18 6.24 13.57
N LEU A 102 10.08 6.83 12.78
CA LEU A 102 10.33 6.40 11.39
C LEU A 102 11.39 5.32 11.36
N GLY A 103 11.26 4.42 10.39
CA GLY A 103 12.17 3.29 10.18
C GLY A 103 12.79 3.28 8.78
N PRO A 104 13.80 2.43 8.54
CA PRO A 104 14.34 2.23 7.21
C PRO A 104 13.30 1.58 6.27
N LEU A 105 13.29 2.00 5.01
CA LEU A 105 12.41 1.45 3.96
C LEU A 105 13.12 0.29 3.24
N ASN A 106 13.12 0.29 1.90
CA ASN A 106 13.86 -0.68 1.09
C ASN A 106 15.39 -0.46 1.05
N TYR A 107 15.87 0.68 1.55
CA TYR A 107 17.29 0.99 1.71
C TYR A 107 17.51 1.68 3.05
N GLU A 108 18.65 1.44 3.70
CA GLU A 108 19.04 2.10 4.96
C GLU A 108 19.11 3.64 4.85
N SER A 109 19.32 4.15 3.63
CA SER A 109 19.34 5.58 3.35
C SER A 109 17.95 6.20 3.17
N ARG A 110 16.89 5.39 3.09
CA ARG A 110 15.49 5.83 2.93
C ARG A 110 14.72 5.57 4.22
N TRP A 111 14.06 6.60 4.74
CA TRP A 111 13.37 6.56 6.03
C TRP A 111 11.90 6.93 5.88
N GLY A 112 11.03 6.19 6.56
CA GLY A 112 9.59 6.34 6.39
C GLY A 112 8.76 5.36 7.23
N LEU A 113 7.55 5.12 6.75
CA LEU A 113 6.66 4.07 7.26
C LEU A 113 5.98 3.33 6.11
N TYR A 114 5.54 2.12 6.38
CA TYR A 114 4.75 1.29 5.50
C TYR A 114 3.26 1.43 5.82
N LEU A 115 2.43 1.37 4.78
CA LEU A 115 0.99 1.24 4.87
C LEU A 115 0.56 -0.02 4.13
N HIS A 116 -0.35 -0.78 4.71
CA HIS A 116 -0.95 -1.98 4.12
C HIS A 116 -2.48 -1.88 4.20
N PRO A 117 -3.09 -1.10 3.30
CA PRO A 117 -4.54 -0.95 3.23
C PRO A 117 -5.25 -2.18 2.65
N THR A 118 -6.49 -2.39 3.09
CA THR A 118 -7.49 -3.22 2.40
C THR A 118 -8.52 -2.33 1.74
N LEU A 119 -8.51 -2.27 0.41
CA LEU A 119 -9.44 -1.48 -0.40
C LEU A 119 -10.59 -2.35 -0.91
N ALA A 120 -11.83 -1.96 -0.64
CA ALA A 120 -13.02 -2.61 -1.17
C ALA A 120 -13.41 -1.99 -2.53
N VAL A 121 -13.59 -2.85 -3.54
CA VAL A 121 -13.95 -2.46 -4.91
C VAL A 121 -14.97 -3.45 -5.48
N THR A 122 -15.93 -2.99 -6.29
CA THR A 122 -16.81 -3.91 -7.03
C THR A 122 -16.06 -4.57 -8.20
N PRO A 123 -16.55 -5.69 -8.76
CA PRO A 123 -16.00 -6.27 -10.00
C PRO A 123 -15.98 -5.27 -11.19
N GLU A 124 -16.90 -4.30 -11.20
CA GLU A 124 -16.98 -3.22 -12.19
C GLU A 124 -16.00 -2.07 -11.89
N ARG A 125 -15.08 -2.27 -10.94
CA ARG A 125 -14.02 -1.32 -10.55
C ARG A 125 -14.51 -0.05 -9.86
N VAL A 126 -15.67 -0.11 -9.20
CA VAL A 126 -16.16 1.02 -8.40
C VAL A 126 -15.55 0.93 -6.99
N PRO A 127 -14.78 1.94 -6.54
CA PRO A 127 -14.22 1.94 -5.20
C PRO A 127 -15.33 2.17 -4.16
N LEU A 128 -15.41 1.29 -3.18
CA LEU A 128 -16.37 1.35 -2.07
C LEU A 128 -15.76 1.94 -0.79
N GLY A 129 -14.43 1.99 -0.68
CA GLY A 129 -13.72 2.59 0.46
C GLY A 129 -12.74 1.62 1.14
N LEU A 130 -12.13 2.06 2.23
CA LEU A 130 -11.19 1.25 3.00
C LEU A 130 -11.91 0.38 4.04
N LEU A 131 -11.42 -0.84 4.21
CA LEU A 131 -11.84 -1.78 5.27
C LEU A 131 -10.82 -1.85 6.41
N ASP A 132 -9.54 -1.69 6.09
CA ASP A 132 -8.45 -1.73 7.06
C ASP A 132 -7.28 -0.86 6.57
N LEU A 133 -6.47 -0.39 7.51
CA LEU A 133 -5.21 0.29 7.24
C LEU A 133 -4.19 -0.06 8.34
N TYR A 134 -3.38 -1.08 8.07
CA TYR A 134 -2.24 -1.38 8.93
C TYR A 134 -1.05 -0.47 8.58
N SER A 135 -0.31 0.00 9.59
CA SER A 135 0.87 0.83 9.39
C SER A 135 1.98 0.48 10.37
N TRP A 136 3.22 0.42 9.90
CA TRP A 136 4.38 0.14 10.75
C TRP A 136 5.65 0.84 10.23
N ALA A 137 6.64 0.93 11.10
CA ALA A 137 8.00 1.32 10.76
C ALA A 137 8.93 0.14 11.10
N ARG A 138 9.98 -0.07 10.30
CA ARG A 138 11.01 -1.07 10.60
C ARG A 138 11.93 -0.58 11.69
N GLU A 139 12.51 -1.50 12.44
CA GLU A 139 13.59 -1.18 13.37
C GLU A 139 14.87 -0.84 12.60
N PRO A 140 15.63 0.21 12.99
CA PRO A 140 16.90 0.54 12.36
C PRO A 140 17.89 -0.64 12.39
N GLY A 141 18.54 -0.93 11.25
CA GLY A 141 19.50 -2.03 11.13
C GLY A 141 18.88 -3.43 10.98
N SER A 142 17.55 -3.54 10.81
CA SER A 142 16.88 -4.80 10.54
C SER A 142 16.98 -5.26 9.08
N LEU A 143 17.43 -4.40 8.16
CA LEU A 143 17.52 -4.75 6.74
C LEU A 143 18.67 -5.70 6.46
N GLY A 144 18.40 -6.75 5.69
CA GLY A 144 19.42 -7.70 5.26
C GLY A 144 19.96 -8.62 6.36
N GLN A 145 19.38 -8.59 7.56
CA GLN A 145 19.68 -9.59 8.59
C GLN A 145 19.31 -10.98 8.08
N GLU A 146 20.11 -11.97 8.48
CA GLU A 146 19.82 -13.37 8.17
C GLU A 146 18.43 -13.71 8.71
N LYS A 147 17.58 -14.22 7.81
CA LYS A 147 16.24 -14.63 8.17
C LYS A 147 16.34 -15.99 8.85
N ASP A 148 16.07 -16.03 10.15
CA ASP A 148 15.93 -17.29 10.85
C ASP A 148 14.79 -18.12 10.22
N ALA A 149 15.15 -19.28 9.69
CA ALA A 149 14.21 -20.21 9.07
C ALA A 149 13.21 -20.79 10.08
N GLN A 150 13.56 -20.80 11.37
CA GLN A 150 12.72 -21.29 12.47
C GLN A 150 11.77 -20.22 13.02
N ARG A 151 11.93 -18.95 12.62
CA ARG A 151 11.04 -17.86 13.05
C ARG A 151 9.61 -18.18 12.66
N ALA A 152 8.69 -18.07 13.63
CA ALA A 152 7.27 -18.25 13.42
C ALA A 152 6.73 -17.23 12.40
N LEU A 153 5.60 -17.53 11.76
CA LEU A 153 5.03 -16.60 10.76
C LEU A 153 4.60 -15.29 11.43
N GLU A 154 4.05 -15.38 12.63
CA GLU A 154 3.50 -14.31 13.46
C GLU A 154 4.52 -13.22 13.76
N ASP A 155 5.80 -13.60 13.85
CA ASP A 155 6.88 -12.65 14.10
C ASP A 155 7.35 -11.94 12.82
N LYS A 156 6.94 -12.39 11.63
CA LYS A 156 7.43 -11.86 10.35
C LYS A 156 6.50 -10.77 9.84
N GLU A 157 7.07 -9.79 9.12
CA GLU A 157 6.26 -8.76 8.44
C GLU A 157 5.25 -9.35 7.45
N SER A 158 5.48 -10.57 6.94
CA SER A 158 4.55 -11.25 6.03
C SER A 158 3.23 -11.64 6.70
N VAL A 159 3.15 -11.70 8.04
CA VAL A 159 1.91 -12.01 8.77
C VAL A 159 0.77 -11.06 8.40
N ARG A 160 1.09 -9.82 8.01
CA ARG A 160 0.11 -8.79 7.60
C ARG A 160 -0.87 -9.25 6.53
N TRP A 161 -0.47 -10.17 5.66
CA TRP A 161 -1.34 -10.75 4.62
C TRP A 161 -2.33 -11.75 5.23
N VAL A 162 -1.88 -12.58 6.17
CA VAL A 162 -2.73 -13.53 6.90
C VAL A 162 -3.70 -12.78 7.81
N ASP A 163 -3.20 -11.83 8.60
CA ASP A 163 -4.04 -10.95 9.44
C ASP A 163 -5.06 -10.16 8.60
N GLY A 164 -4.63 -9.70 7.43
CA GLY A 164 -5.49 -9.02 6.47
C GLY A 164 -6.62 -9.88 5.95
N PHE A 165 -6.32 -11.12 5.56
CA PHE A 165 -7.31 -12.10 5.15
C PHE A 165 -8.24 -12.48 6.30
N ALA A 166 -7.72 -12.71 7.51
CA ALA A 166 -8.51 -13.03 8.69
C ALA A 166 -9.57 -11.94 8.99
N ARG A 167 -9.18 -10.66 8.94
CA ARG A 167 -10.14 -9.54 9.10
C ARG A 167 -11.22 -9.51 8.02
N VAL A 168 -10.87 -9.82 6.76
CA VAL A 168 -11.85 -9.93 5.67
C VAL A 168 -12.76 -11.14 5.87
N ASN A 169 -12.23 -12.25 6.38
CA ASN A 169 -13.00 -13.45 6.68
C ASN A 169 -14.00 -13.21 7.82
N GLU A 170 -13.57 -12.59 8.92
CA GLU A 170 -14.46 -12.15 10.02
C GLU A 170 -15.58 -11.22 9.52
N LEU A 171 -15.26 -10.34 8.55
CA LEU A 171 -16.28 -9.49 7.93
C LEU A 171 -17.25 -10.31 7.05
N ALA A 172 -16.76 -11.29 6.29
CA ALA A 172 -17.57 -12.16 5.45
C ALA A 172 -18.60 -12.95 6.27
N GLU A 173 -18.20 -13.44 7.45
CA GLU A 173 -19.11 -14.13 8.39
C GLU A 173 -20.28 -13.25 8.85
N ARG A 174 -20.09 -11.92 8.91
CA ARG A 174 -21.14 -10.95 9.25
C ARG A 174 -21.95 -10.46 8.03
N LEU A 175 -21.44 -10.65 6.82
CA LEU A 175 -22.01 -10.16 5.56
C LEU A 175 -22.49 -11.33 4.68
N THR A 176 -23.44 -12.12 5.16
CA THR A 176 -23.90 -13.35 4.48
C THR A 176 -24.47 -13.13 3.07
N GLU A 177 -25.06 -11.96 2.81
CA GLU A 177 -25.63 -11.59 1.50
C GLU A 177 -24.59 -11.03 0.50
N THR A 178 -23.37 -10.71 0.98
CA THR A 178 -22.31 -10.11 0.16
C THR A 178 -21.08 -11.00 0.20
N ARG A 179 -20.74 -11.60 -0.94
CA ARG A 179 -19.52 -12.41 -1.06
C ARG A 179 -18.28 -11.54 -1.12
N LEU A 180 -17.38 -11.69 -0.15
CA LEU A 180 -16.09 -11.02 -0.16
C LEU A 180 -15.05 -11.90 -0.85
N THR A 181 -14.21 -11.30 -1.68
CA THR A 181 -13.09 -11.97 -2.35
C THR A 181 -11.81 -11.21 -2.07
N TYR A 182 -10.95 -11.77 -1.24
CA TYR A 182 -9.63 -11.25 -0.92
C TYR A 182 -8.67 -11.38 -2.12
N ILE A 183 -8.01 -10.30 -2.50
CA ILE A 183 -7.08 -10.27 -3.63
C ILE A 183 -5.71 -9.79 -3.17
N ALA A 184 -4.69 -10.60 -3.45
CA ALA A 184 -3.30 -10.27 -3.16
C ALA A 184 -2.37 -10.59 -4.33
N ASP A 185 -1.23 -9.89 -4.36
CA ASP A 185 -0.17 -10.15 -5.33
C ASP A 185 0.73 -11.32 -4.89
N ARG A 186 1.93 -11.40 -5.48
CA ARG A 186 2.90 -12.46 -5.20
C ARG A 186 3.37 -12.49 -3.75
N GLU A 187 3.43 -11.35 -3.07
CA GLU A 187 3.85 -11.31 -1.67
C GLU A 187 2.82 -11.94 -0.73
N GLY A 188 1.55 -11.99 -1.15
CA GLY A 188 0.48 -12.67 -0.43
C GLY A 188 0.44 -14.20 -0.63
N ASP A 189 1.37 -14.79 -1.40
CA ASP A 189 1.44 -16.23 -1.65
C ASP A 189 1.97 -17.02 -0.43
N LEU A 190 1.23 -16.95 0.67
CA LEU A 190 1.52 -17.63 1.93
C LEU A 190 0.58 -18.81 2.10
N TYR A 191 1.13 -20.01 2.35
CA TYR A 191 0.31 -21.22 2.47
C TYR A 191 -0.72 -21.12 3.61
N ASP A 192 -0.34 -20.47 4.71
CA ASP A 192 -1.18 -20.27 5.89
C ASP A 192 -2.48 -19.52 5.53
N LEU A 193 -2.44 -18.59 4.56
CA LEU A 193 -3.63 -17.91 4.06
C LEU A 193 -4.65 -18.88 3.46
N PHE A 194 -4.19 -19.94 2.79
CA PHE A 194 -5.09 -20.93 2.16
C PHE A 194 -5.73 -21.89 3.17
N VAL A 195 -5.20 -21.95 4.39
CA VAL A 195 -5.70 -22.81 5.48
C VAL A 195 -6.71 -22.07 6.35
N GLU A 196 -6.58 -20.74 6.50
CA GLU A 196 -7.36 -19.86 7.38
C GLU A 196 -8.83 -19.62 6.97
N ALA A 197 -9.50 -20.58 6.32
CA ALA A 197 -10.93 -20.46 5.97
C ALA A 197 -11.80 -21.35 6.89
N PRO A 198 -12.12 -20.92 8.13
CA PRO A 198 -12.79 -21.73 9.14
C PRO A 198 -14.26 -22.07 8.81
N CYS A 199 -14.89 -21.43 7.83
CA CYS A 199 -16.24 -21.75 7.39
C CYS A 199 -16.40 -21.59 5.87
N PRO A 200 -16.35 -22.67 5.06
CA PRO A 200 -16.43 -22.57 3.61
C PRO A 200 -17.71 -21.90 3.08
N GLU A 201 -18.82 -21.98 3.81
CA GLU A 201 -20.10 -21.41 3.39
C GLU A 201 -20.22 -19.90 3.65
N HIS A 202 -19.54 -19.37 4.66
CA HIS A 202 -19.64 -17.95 5.07
C HIS A 202 -18.31 -17.21 5.05
N GLY A 203 -17.22 -17.91 4.76
CA GLY A 203 -15.88 -17.36 4.68
C GLY A 203 -15.65 -16.54 3.42
N ALA A 204 -14.60 -15.74 3.47
CA ALA A 204 -14.14 -14.98 2.31
C ALA A 204 -13.50 -15.91 1.28
N ASP A 205 -13.81 -15.65 0.01
CA ASP A 205 -13.04 -16.22 -1.10
C ASP A 205 -11.68 -15.53 -1.18
N TRP A 206 -10.72 -16.16 -1.86
CA TRP A 206 -9.42 -15.56 -2.13
C TRP A 206 -8.96 -15.81 -3.56
N LEU A 207 -8.18 -14.87 -4.08
CA LEU A 207 -7.54 -14.90 -5.39
C LEU A 207 -6.13 -14.31 -5.26
N VAL A 208 -5.11 -15.16 -5.28
CA VAL A 208 -3.73 -14.79 -4.96
C VAL A 208 -2.81 -15.10 -6.14
N ARG A 209 -1.92 -14.16 -6.50
CA ARG A 209 -0.90 -14.41 -7.52
C ARG A 209 0.23 -15.25 -6.96
N VAL A 210 0.62 -16.28 -7.70
CA VAL A 210 1.65 -17.24 -7.25
C VAL A 210 3.05 -16.65 -7.38
N GLN A 211 3.80 -16.75 -6.29
CA GLN A 211 5.25 -16.60 -6.24
C GLN A 211 5.94 -17.96 -6.42
N HIS A 212 5.47 -18.99 -5.71
CA HIS A 212 6.07 -20.33 -5.72
C HIS A 212 5.42 -21.26 -6.76
N ARG A 213 5.87 -21.12 -8.02
CA ARG A 213 5.28 -21.78 -9.20
C ARG A 213 5.53 -23.28 -9.28
N GLU A 214 6.63 -23.74 -8.69
CA GLU A 214 7.07 -25.15 -8.69
C GLU A 214 6.59 -25.92 -7.46
N ARG A 215 5.58 -25.42 -6.73
CA ARG A 215 5.09 -26.06 -5.51
C ARG A 215 4.66 -27.51 -5.76
N LEU A 216 4.92 -28.35 -4.77
CA LEU A 216 4.52 -29.76 -4.82
C LEU A 216 3.01 -29.90 -4.59
N LEU A 217 2.41 -30.78 -5.36
CA LEU A 217 1.05 -31.25 -5.19
C LEU A 217 1.04 -32.50 -4.32
N ALA A 218 -0.11 -32.84 -3.74
CA ALA A 218 -0.28 -34.02 -2.90
C ALA A 218 0.06 -35.34 -3.63
N ASP A 219 -0.03 -35.36 -4.96
CA ASP A 219 0.32 -36.49 -5.82
C ASP A 219 1.79 -36.51 -6.26
N GLY A 220 2.63 -35.61 -5.73
CA GLY A 220 4.07 -35.53 -6.01
C GLY A 220 4.44 -34.75 -7.27
N ARG A 221 3.48 -34.31 -8.09
CA ARG A 221 3.76 -33.47 -9.27
C ARG A 221 4.04 -32.03 -8.86
N LYS A 222 4.60 -31.24 -9.78
CA LYS A 222 4.81 -29.79 -9.62
C LYS A 222 3.66 -29.01 -10.26
N LEU A 223 3.18 -27.97 -9.59
CA LEU A 223 2.06 -27.15 -10.04
C LEU A 223 2.25 -26.61 -11.47
N ARG A 224 3.40 -25.98 -11.75
CA ARG A 224 3.70 -25.42 -13.08
C ARG A 224 3.61 -26.49 -14.18
N ALA A 225 4.22 -27.66 -13.96
CA ALA A 225 4.21 -28.74 -14.93
C ALA A 225 2.78 -29.25 -15.23
N VAL A 226 1.92 -29.35 -14.21
CA VAL A 226 0.51 -29.73 -14.39
C VAL A 226 -0.26 -28.69 -15.19
N LEU A 227 -0.04 -27.40 -14.93
CA LEU A 227 -0.65 -26.31 -15.69
C LEU A 227 -0.14 -26.23 -17.13
N ASP A 228 1.15 -26.45 -17.37
CA ASP A 228 1.71 -26.42 -18.73
C ASP A 228 1.14 -27.55 -19.60
N ALA A 229 0.89 -28.73 -19.01
CA ALA A 229 0.29 -29.87 -19.68
C ALA A 229 -1.23 -29.76 -19.85
N ALA A 230 -1.90 -28.86 -19.14
CA ALA A 230 -3.34 -28.68 -19.23
C ALA A 230 -3.75 -28.10 -20.60
N PRO A 231 -4.95 -28.45 -21.12
CA PRO A 231 -5.48 -27.83 -22.32
C PRO A 231 -5.79 -26.35 -22.06
N VAL A 232 -5.70 -25.55 -23.13
CA VAL A 232 -6.21 -24.18 -23.09
C VAL A 232 -7.72 -24.23 -22.92
N LEU A 233 -8.22 -23.59 -21.88
CA LEU A 233 -9.65 -23.51 -21.60
C LEU A 233 -10.30 -22.37 -22.39
N THR A 234 -9.63 -21.21 -22.44
CA THR A 234 -10.14 -20.02 -23.13
C THR A 234 -9.03 -19.02 -23.41
N GLU A 235 -9.35 -17.99 -24.17
CA GLU A 235 -8.50 -16.82 -24.40
C GLU A 235 -9.20 -15.54 -23.92
N ILE A 236 -8.44 -14.50 -23.66
CA ILE A 236 -8.95 -13.19 -23.26
C ILE A 236 -8.08 -12.09 -23.86
N THR A 237 -8.73 -10.98 -24.18
CA THR A 237 -8.09 -9.74 -24.60
C THR A 237 -8.44 -8.62 -23.64
N PHE A 238 -7.44 -7.83 -23.22
CA PHE A 238 -7.68 -6.63 -22.42
C PHE A 238 -6.62 -5.55 -22.67
N GLU A 239 -6.97 -4.32 -22.31
CA GLU A 239 -6.04 -3.19 -22.36
C GLU A 239 -5.24 -3.09 -21.05
N ARG A 240 -3.92 -3.16 -21.16
CA ARG A 240 -3.00 -2.83 -20.07
C ARG A 240 -2.80 -1.31 -20.06
N PRO A 241 -3.08 -0.61 -18.94
CA PRO A 241 -2.86 0.83 -18.86
C PRO A 241 -1.35 1.17 -18.95
N PRO A 242 -1.00 2.41 -19.30
CA PRO A 242 0.40 2.82 -19.32
C PRO A 242 0.97 2.83 -17.90
N ALA A 243 2.22 2.41 -17.76
CA ALA A 243 2.96 2.44 -16.50
C ALA A 243 4.32 3.13 -16.71
N LYS A 244 5.07 3.36 -15.62
CA LYS A 244 6.38 4.04 -15.73
C LYS A 244 7.32 3.26 -16.65
N GLY A 245 7.63 3.85 -17.80
CA GLY A 245 8.50 3.23 -18.81
C GLY A 245 7.84 2.16 -19.67
N ARG A 246 6.52 1.94 -19.56
CA ARG A 246 5.76 0.96 -20.36
C ARG A 246 4.54 1.62 -20.99
N ARG A 247 4.36 1.45 -22.29
CA ARG A 247 3.19 2.01 -23.01
C ARG A 247 1.96 1.17 -22.72
N ALA A 248 0.80 1.81 -22.83
CA ALA A 248 -0.46 1.09 -22.89
C ALA A 248 -0.44 0.15 -24.10
N ARG A 249 -0.97 -1.06 -23.94
CA ARG A 249 -1.08 -2.03 -25.04
C ARG A 249 -2.22 -3.00 -24.81
N THR A 250 -2.77 -3.48 -25.92
CA THR A 250 -3.64 -4.65 -25.96
C THR A 250 -2.82 -5.90 -25.64
N VAL A 251 -3.35 -6.74 -24.75
CA VAL A 251 -2.75 -8.00 -24.34
C VAL A 251 -3.72 -9.13 -24.69
N HIS A 252 -3.22 -10.17 -25.36
CA HIS A 252 -3.94 -11.39 -25.67
C HIS A 252 -3.34 -12.56 -24.88
N GLN A 253 -4.12 -13.16 -23.97
CA GLN A 253 -3.66 -14.26 -23.13
C GLN A 253 -4.49 -15.52 -23.35
N GLN A 254 -3.83 -16.67 -23.31
CA GLN A 254 -4.46 -17.97 -23.12
C GLN A 254 -4.56 -18.31 -21.64
N ILE A 255 -5.68 -18.88 -21.23
CA ILE A 255 -5.94 -19.31 -19.86
C ILE A 255 -6.06 -20.83 -19.81
N LYS A 256 -5.24 -21.44 -18.97
CA LYS A 256 -5.31 -22.85 -18.58
C LYS A 256 -5.77 -22.96 -17.13
N VAL A 257 -6.54 -23.98 -16.81
CA VAL A 257 -7.12 -24.15 -15.48
C VAL A 257 -6.98 -25.60 -15.03
N VAL A 258 -6.59 -25.80 -13.76
CA VAL A 258 -6.58 -27.12 -13.12
C VAL A 258 -7.08 -27.01 -11.68
N ARG A 259 -7.84 -28.01 -11.23
CA ARG A 259 -8.20 -28.20 -9.82
C ARG A 259 -7.22 -29.20 -9.22
N VAL A 260 -6.46 -28.80 -8.20
CA VAL A 260 -5.34 -29.59 -7.64
C VAL A 260 -5.29 -29.47 -6.12
N THR A 261 -4.69 -30.45 -5.46
CA THR A 261 -4.44 -30.41 -4.01
C THR A 261 -2.97 -30.07 -3.77
N LEU A 262 -2.73 -28.95 -3.09
CA LEU A 262 -1.40 -28.49 -2.74
C LEU A 262 -0.85 -29.27 -1.54
N LYS A 263 0.39 -29.74 -1.64
CA LYS A 263 1.07 -30.36 -0.50
C LYS A 263 1.40 -29.28 0.53
N ALA A 264 1.02 -29.51 1.79
CA ALA A 264 1.37 -28.65 2.89
C ALA A 264 2.89 -28.56 3.06
N PRO A 265 3.47 -27.35 3.20
CA PRO A 265 4.87 -27.20 3.54
C PRO A 265 5.12 -27.66 4.98
N ALA A 266 6.33 -28.14 5.25
CA ALA A 266 6.76 -28.41 6.62
C ALA A 266 6.87 -27.09 7.39
N ARG A 267 6.24 -27.02 8.56
CA ARG A 267 6.36 -25.92 9.52
C ARG A 267 6.95 -26.46 10.82
N PRO A 268 7.90 -25.76 11.48
CA PRO A 268 8.50 -26.23 12.73
C PRO A 268 7.52 -26.28 13.90
N ASP A 269 6.56 -25.36 13.91
CA ASP A 269 5.67 -25.04 15.02
C ASP A 269 4.26 -25.66 14.90
N ARG A 270 3.84 -26.03 13.69
CA ARG A 270 2.48 -26.56 13.44
C ARG A 270 2.47 -27.56 12.29
N THR A 271 1.38 -28.32 12.16
CA THR A 271 1.10 -29.13 10.97
C THR A 271 -0.06 -28.50 10.22
N LEU A 272 0.13 -28.25 8.93
CA LEU A 272 -0.90 -27.68 8.06
C LEU A 272 -1.56 -28.79 7.23
N PRO A 273 -2.88 -28.72 6.97
CA PRO A 273 -3.56 -29.65 6.09
C PRO A 273 -3.22 -29.37 4.62
N ASP A 274 -3.29 -30.41 3.78
CA ASP A 274 -3.25 -30.24 2.33
C ASP A 274 -4.53 -29.49 1.87
N VAL A 275 -4.40 -28.52 0.96
CA VAL A 275 -5.51 -27.66 0.53
C VAL A 275 -5.82 -27.86 -0.95
N THR A 276 -7.09 -28.12 -1.30
CA THR A 276 -7.55 -28.18 -2.69
C THR A 276 -7.89 -26.80 -3.21
N VAL A 277 -7.24 -26.42 -4.31
CA VAL A 277 -7.30 -25.10 -4.93
C VAL A 277 -7.54 -25.22 -6.43
N THR A 278 -8.01 -24.13 -7.03
CA THR A 278 -8.07 -23.97 -8.48
C THR A 278 -6.92 -23.08 -8.89
N ALA A 279 -6.08 -23.58 -9.79
CA ALA A 279 -4.97 -22.84 -10.34
C ALA A 279 -5.28 -22.39 -11.77
N LEU A 280 -5.02 -21.12 -12.06
CA LEU A 280 -5.16 -20.53 -13.39
C LEU A 280 -3.79 -20.09 -13.87
N LEU A 281 -3.45 -20.40 -15.12
CA LEU A 281 -2.25 -19.93 -15.80
C LEU A 281 -2.67 -19.12 -17.03
N ALA A 282 -2.46 -17.82 -16.97
CA ALA A 282 -2.72 -16.86 -18.05
C ALA A 282 -1.38 -16.42 -18.68
N ILE A 283 -1.14 -16.78 -19.93
CA ILE A 283 0.11 -16.51 -20.66
C ILE A 283 -0.17 -15.70 -21.92
N GLU A 284 0.57 -14.62 -22.11
CA GLU A 284 0.53 -13.81 -23.33
C GLU A 284 1.11 -14.57 -24.53
N LEU A 285 0.32 -14.71 -25.60
CA LEU A 285 0.69 -15.48 -26.80
C LEU A 285 1.75 -14.80 -27.67
N HIS A 286 1.66 -13.48 -27.81
CA HIS A 286 2.46 -12.70 -28.74
C HIS A 286 2.97 -11.42 -28.06
N PRO A 287 3.90 -11.55 -27.09
CA PRO A 287 4.48 -10.37 -26.46
C PRO A 287 5.30 -9.57 -27.50
N PRO A 288 5.30 -8.23 -27.41
CA PRO A 288 6.24 -7.39 -28.14
C PRO A 288 7.69 -7.83 -27.92
N ALA A 289 8.52 -7.71 -28.95
CA ALA A 289 9.89 -8.23 -28.96
C ALA A 289 10.80 -7.65 -27.85
N ASP A 290 10.46 -6.48 -27.30
CA ASP A 290 11.20 -5.75 -26.26
C ASP A 290 10.62 -5.89 -24.84
N GLU A 291 9.56 -6.69 -24.67
CA GLU A 291 8.91 -6.89 -23.36
C GLU A 291 8.75 -8.36 -23.01
N ASP A 292 9.00 -8.70 -21.74
CA ASP A 292 8.67 -10.02 -21.22
C ASP A 292 7.15 -10.29 -21.35
N PRO A 293 6.76 -11.54 -21.64
CA PRO A 293 5.35 -11.92 -21.69
C PRO A 293 4.69 -11.72 -20.34
N LEU A 294 3.43 -11.26 -20.37
CA LEU A 294 2.56 -11.34 -19.21
C LEU A 294 2.24 -12.81 -18.92
N ASP A 295 2.88 -13.30 -17.86
CA ASP A 295 2.70 -14.65 -17.33
C ASP A 295 2.19 -14.55 -15.88
N TRP A 296 0.89 -14.80 -15.72
CA TRP A 296 0.20 -14.80 -14.44
C TRP A 296 -0.26 -16.19 -14.08
N MET A 297 0.21 -16.67 -12.93
CA MET A 297 -0.33 -17.85 -12.28
C MET A 297 -1.11 -17.38 -11.05
N LEU A 298 -2.38 -17.75 -10.96
CA LEU A 298 -3.29 -17.37 -9.88
C LEU A 298 -3.81 -18.61 -9.18
N LEU A 299 -4.05 -18.52 -7.88
CA LEU A 299 -4.74 -19.54 -7.09
C LEU A 299 -6.02 -18.95 -6.51
N THR A 300 -7.07 -19.77 -6.46
CA THR A 300 -8.32 -19.45 -5.78
C THR A 300 -8.92 -20.68 -5.11
N ASN A 301 -9.68 -20.48 -4.03
CA ASN A 301 -10.52 -21.53 -3.43
C ASN A 301 -11.69 -21.91 -4.34
N LEU A 302 -12.16 -20.99 -5.18
CA LEU A 302 -13.35 -21.15 -6.01
C LEU A 302 -13.17 -22.19 -7.13
N PRO A 303 -14.20 -23.01 -7.44
CA PRO A 303 -14.18 -23.84 -8.64
C PRO A 303 -14.22 -22.99 -9.91
N VAL A 304 -13.57 -23.47 -10.97
CA VAL A 304 -13.60 -22.87 -12.32
C VAL A 304 -13.70 -24.01 -13.31
N GLU A 305 -14.88 -24.16 -13.90
CA GLU A 305 -15.27 -25.25 -14.80
C GLU A 305 -15.56 -24.72 -16.22
N THR A 306 -15.88 -23.43 -16.36
CA THR A 306 -16.24 -22.82 -17.65
C THR A 306 -15.26 -21.72 -18.07
N PRO A 307 -15.15 -21.44 -19.39
CA PRO A 307 -14.42 -20.28 -19.92
C PRO A 307 -14.78 -18.95 -19.26
N GLU A 308 -16.07 -18.70 -19.03
CA GLU A 308 -16.58 -17.45 -18.46
C GLU A 308 -16.10 -17.26 -17.03
N GLN A 309 -16.09 -18.33 -16.22
CA GLN A 309 -15.58 -18.30 -14.85
C GLN A 309 -14.06 -18.02 -14.83
N ALA A 310 -13.29 -18.56 -15.79
CA ALA A 310 -11.86 -18.31 -15.88
C ALA A 310 -11.56 -16.84 -16.25
N ILE A 311 -12.29 -16.30 -17.22
CA ILE A 311 -12.23 -14.89 -17.60
C ILE A 311 -12.63 -13.99 -16.42
N GLU A 312 -13.67 -14.36 -15.68
CA GLU A 312 -14.12 -13.64 -14.50
C GLU A 312 -13.00 -13.52 -13.46
N LYS A 313 -12.34 -14.63 -13.07
CA LYS A 313 -11.25 -14.56 -12.07
C LYS A 313 -10.10 -13.68 -12.54
N LEU A 314 -9.73 -13.76 -13.82
CA LEU A 314 -8.70 -12.89 -14.37
C LEU A 314 -9.13 -11.41 -14.32
N SER A 315 -10.39 -11.12 -14.62
CA SER A 315 -10.94 -9.76 -14.57
C SER A 315 -10.94 -9.18 -13.14
N TRP A 316 -11.19 -10.02 -12.13
CA TRP A 316 -11.05 -9.63 -10.73
C TRP A 316 -9.59 -9.31 -10.39
N TYR A 317 -8.65 -10.13 -10.85
CA TYR A 317 -7.23 -9.85 -10.63
C TYR A 317 -6.76 -8.55 -11.32
N LEU A 318 -7.32 -8.22 -12.49
CA LEU A 318 -7.07 -6.93 -13.16
C LEU A 318 -7.56 -5.74 -12.33
N CYS A 319 -8.54 -5.92 -11.43
CA CYS A 319 -8.99 -4.87 -10.52
C CYS A 319 -7.92 -4.53 -9.47
N ARG A 320 -6.91 -5.37 -9.24
CA ARG A 320 -5.81 -5.10 -8.30
C ARG A 320 -5.14 -3.75 -8.58
N TRP A 321 -5.00 -3.35 -9.85
CA TRP A 321 -4.41 -2.05 -10.21
C TRP A 321 -5.18 -0.83 -9.66
N GLN A 322 -6.44 -0.99 -9.21
CA GLN A 322 -7.17 0.11 -8.57
C GLN A 322 -6.50 0.59 -7.29
N ILE A 323 -5.91 -0.32 -6.52
CA ILE A 323 -5.20 0.07 -5.30
C ILE A 323 -3.95 0.89 -5.65
N GLU A 324 -3.30 0.63 -6.78
CA GLU A 324 -2.14 1.41 -7.23
C GLU A 324 -2.56 2.83 -7.65
N ILE A 325 -3.71 2.99 -8.31
CA ILE A 325 -4.26 4.30 -8.69
C ILE A 325 -4.55 5.12 -7.42
N ASP A 326 -5.22 4.52 -6.44
CA ASP A 326 -5.59 5.18 -5.19
C ASP A 326 -4.37 5.47 -4.31
N GLN A 327 -3.44 4.52 -4.17
CA GLN A 327 -2.18 4.72 -3.46
C GLN A 327 -1.33 5.79 -4.13
N THR A 328 -1.24 5.81 -5.46
CA THR A 328 -0.53 6.86 -6.20
C THR A 328 -1.15 8.22 -5.91
N TRP A 329 -2.47 8.31 -5.86
CA TRP A 329 -3.18 9.53 -5.45
C TRP A 329 -2.88 9.93 -3.99
N CYS A 330 -2.87 8.99 -3.06
CA CYS A 330 -2.55 9.22 -1.65
C CYS A 330 -1.09 9.67 -1.44
N LEU A 331 -0.13 8.98 -2.06
CA LEU A 331 1.30 9.28 -1.98
C LEU A 331 1.66 10.63 -2.58
N HIS A 332 1.13 10.96 -3.77
CA HIS A 332 1.36 12.27 -4.39
C HIS A 332 0.83 13.42 -3.51
N LYS A 333 -0.25 13.18 -2.75
CA LYS A 333 -0.78 14.16 -1.78
C LYS A 333 0.13 14.31 -0.56
N SER A 334 0.50 13.21 0.09
CA SER A 334 1.38 13.21 1.29
C SER A 334 2.73 13.90 1.02
N LEU A 335 3.36 13.61 -0.13
CA LEU A 335 4.65 14.23 -0.51
C LEU A 335 4.53 15.72 -0.85
N ARG A 336 3.41 16.19 -1.43
CA ARG A 336 3.18 17.62 -1.71
C ARG A 336 3.00 18.44 -0.43
N GLN A 337 2.33 17.89 0.58
CA GLN A 337 2.21 18.53 1.90
C GLN A 337 3.58 18.66 2.58
N GLY A 338 4.44 17.63 2.45
CA GLY A 338 5.83 17.67 2.92
C GLY A 338 6.70 18.72 2.19
N ARG A 339 6.67 18.77 0.85
CA ARG A 339 7.54 19.70 0.06
C ARG A 339 7.23 21.19 0.30
N ARG A 340 6.00 21.56 0.65
CA ARG A 340 5.66 22.97 0.95
C ARG A 340 6.17 23.46 2.32
N ARG A 341 6.46 22.56 3.26
CA ARG A 341 7.05 22.91 4.57
C ARG A 341 8.45 23.54 4.40
N ASP A 342 9.20 23.13 3.37
CA ASP A 342 10.59 23.53 3.14
C ASP A 342 10.76 24.89 2.44
N ARG A 343 9.71 25.37 1.74
CA ARG A 343 9.74 26.72 1.13
C ARG A 343 9.43 27.85 2.11
N ARG A 344 8.78 27.56 3.25
CA ARG A 344 8.46 28.58 4.28
C ARG A 344 9.50 28.68 5.40
N SER A 345 10.29 27.64 5.68
CA SER A 345 11.39 27.75 6.66
C SER A 345 12.60 28.53 6.14
N ARG A 346 12.72 28.77 4.82
CA ARG A 346 13.80 29.57 4.21
C ARG A 346 13.48 31.06 4.06
N ARG A 347 12.31 31.53 4.51
CA ARG A 347 11.96 32.97 4.53
C ARG A 347 11.39 33.36 5.88
N GLY A 348 12.29 33.71 6.78
CA GLY A 348 11.96 34.34 8.04
C GLY A 348 13.12 34.17 8.99
N HIS A 349 14.06 35.12 8.97
CA HIS A 349 14.78 35.69 10.12
C HIS A 349 15.66 36.83 9.59
N ALA A 350 15.05 38.01 9.48
CA ALA A 350 15.75 39.29 9.52
C ALA A 350 14.80 40.26 10.24
N ALA A 351 14.93 40.32 11.57
CA ALA A 351 14.36 41.41 12.34
C ALA A 351 15.40 42.55 12.37
N PRO A 352 14.98 43.83 12.23
CA PRO A 352 15.89 44.96 12.28
C PRO A 352 16.13 45.34 13.75
N SER A 353 17.39 45.31 14.20
CA SER A 353 17.79 45.92 15.47
C SER A 353 18.38 47.31 15.20
N GLY A 354 17.64 48.35 15.60
CA GLY A 354 18.12 49.71 15.65
C GLY A 354 18.84 50.02 16.97
N GLY A 355 19.96 50.74 16.87
CA GLY A 355 20.36 51.84 17.76
C GLY A 355 20.96 51.52 19.15
N GLY A 356 22.24 51.85 19.33
CA GLY A 356 22.84 52.13 20.65
C GLY A 356 24.36 52.05 20.67
N ARG A 357 25.05 53.21 20.67
CA ARG A 357 26.51 53.35 20.82
C ARG A 357 26.93 53.16 22.29
N CYS A 358 28.13 52.61 22.55
CA CYS A 358 29.23 53.31 23.24
C CYS A 358 30.51 52.43 23.42
N ALA A 359 31.63 53.01 22.96
CA ALA A 359 33.04 52.98 23.38
C ALA A 359 33.72 51.77 24.07
N GLY A 360 34.95 51.47 23.62
CA GLY A 360 36.05 51.02 24.50
C GLY A 360 37.14 50.12 23.88
N HIS A 361 38.22 50.73 23.37
CA HIS A 361 39.65 50.32 23.33
C HIS A 361 40.04 48.84 23.05
N ALA A 362 40.82 48.46 22.01
CA ALA A 362 42.21 48.77 21.61
C ALA A 362 43.08 47.50 21.76
N GLY A 363 43.81 47.07 20.70
CA GLY A 363 44.88 46.07 20.86
C GLY A 363 45.23 45.17 19.66
N ALA A 364 46.14 45.65 18.80
CA ALA A 364 47.24 44.95 18.11
C ALA A 364 47.04 43.71 17.17
N ARG A 365 47.26 43.99 15.87
CA ARG A 365 48.09 43.30 14.83
C ARG A 365 48.69 41.91 15.19
N SER A 366 48.69 40.90 14.31
CA SER A 366 49.63 40.82 13.17
C SER A 366 49.50 39.52 12.33
N ARG A 367 49.78 39.69 11.03
CA ARG A 367 50.46 38.81 10.04
C ARG A 367 49.84 37.50 9.52
N ARG A 368 49.28 37.66 8.31
CA ARG A 368 49.33 36.82 7.10
C ARG A 368 50.44 35.74 7.04
N ARG A 369 50.10 34.58 6.50
CA ARG A 369 50.74 33.99 5.30
C ARG A 369 49.71 33.34 4.38
N ARG A 370 49.72 33.78 3.11
CA ARG A 370 49.12 33.10 1.95
C ARG A 370 49.98 31.88 1.59
N ARG A 371 49.35 30.82 1.11
CA ARG A 371 49.84 30.09 -0.07
C ARG A 371 48.67 29.77 -0.99
N GLU A 372 48.88 30.14 -2.24
CA GLU A 372 48.06 29.88 -3.42
C GLU A 372 48.21 28.41 -3.85
N SER A 373 47.13 27.82 -4.35
CA SER A 373 47.21 26.81 -5.40
C SER A 373 45.95 26.89 -6.26
N THR A 374 46.22 27.24 -7.51
CA THR A 374 45.37 27.38 -8.72
C THR A 374 44.58 26.10 -9.01
N ILE A 375 43.27 26.21 -9.22
CA ILE A 375 42.54 26.23 -10.51
C ILE A 375 42.76 24.96 -11.36
N GLY A 376 41.71 24.15 -11.45
CA GLY A 376 41.47 23.16 -12.48
C GLY A 376 40.12 22.48 -12.24
N GLY A 377 39.23 22.48 -13.23
CA GLY A 377 38.05 21.59 -13.21
C GLY A 377 36.75 22.24 -13.64
N ASP A 378 36.42 22.04 -14.91
CA ASP A 378 35.19 22.37 -15.60
C ASP A 378 33.89 22.04 -14.86
N ARG A 379 32.90 22.93 -15.04
CA ARG A 379 31.48 22.55 -14.96
C ARG A 379 31.09 21.85 -16.25
N PRO A 380 30.27 20.79 -16.15
CA PRO A 380 29.01 20.84 -16.87
C PRO A 380 27.80 20.60 -15.97
N ALA A 381 26.65 20.94 -16.55
CA ALA A 381 25.36 21.17 -15.95
C ALA A 381 24.78 19.99 -15.13
N ARG A 382 24.07 20.35 -14.05
CA ARG A 382 23.23 19.46 -13.26
C ARG A 382 22.01 19.01 -14.07
N PRO A 383 21.74 17.71 -14.25
CA PRO A 383 20.39 17.25 -14.58
C PRO A 383 19.52 17.21 -13.31
N GLY A 384 18.22 17.38 -13.54
CA GLY A 384 17.18 17.68 -12.56
C GLY A 384 17.05 16.71 -11.37
N GLY A 385 16.45 17.24 -10.30
CA GLY A 385 16.27 16.56 -9.03
C GLY A 385 15.39 15.30 -9.10
N PRO A 386 15.50 14.39 -8.12
CA PRO A 386 14.88 13.08 -8.19
C PRO A 386 13.35 13.16 -7.97
N ALA A 387 12.62 12.59 -8.94
CA ALA A 387 11.23 12.19 -8.81
C ALA A 387 11.13 10.91 -7.95
N ALA A 388 10.00 10.76 -7.25
CA ALA A 388 9.70 9.60 -6.41
C ALA A 388 9.87 8.29 -7.20
N ARG A 389 10.52 7.30 -6.58
CA ARG A 389 10.65 5.94 -7.11
C ARG A 389 9.63 5.06 -6.41
N LEU A 390 8.63 4.59 -7.15
CA LEU A 390 7.94 3.35 -6.83
C LEU A 390 8.95 2.21 -7.05
N CYS A 391 9.16 1.37 -6.04
CA CYS A 391 9.66 0.02 -6.25
C CYS A 391 8.43 -0.87 -6.41
N VAL A 392 8.21 -1.36 -7.62
CA VAL A 392 7.18 -2.36 -7.94
C VAL A 392 7.88 -3.71 -8.01
N ALA A 393 7.49 -4.65 -7.15
CA ALA A 393 7.80 -6.05 -7.41
C ALA A 393 6.88 -6.50 -8.57
N SER A 394 7.49 -6.89 -9.69
CA SER A 394 6.79 -7.28 -10.94
C SER A 394 6.17 -8.67 -10.88
#